data_AF-A0A7C3WRW0-F1
#
_entry.id   AF-A0A7C3WRW0-F1
#
_cell.length_a   1.000
_cell.length_b   1.000
_cell.length_c   1.000
_cell.angle_alpha   90.00
_cell.angle_beta   90.00
_cell.angle_gamma   90.00
#
_symmetry.space_group_name_H-M   'P 1'
#
loop_
_entity.id
_entity.type
_entity.pdbx_description
1 polymer ?
#
loop_
_entity_poly.entity_id
_entity_poly.type
_entity_poly.pdbx_seq_one_letter_code
_entity_poly.pdbx_strand_id
1 'polypeptide(L)'
;MSKSKLNRIKELQLQASKIRKRTLEIIYLAKSGHTGGSLSCINILTVLYFHVMKIDPRNPKKEDRDRFVMSKGHSVEALYAVLASAGFIDDSLLETYGS
;
A
#
# COMPACT_ATOMS: atom_id res chain seq x y z
N MET A 1 -27.03 -6.87 -1.07
CA MET A 1 -25.81 -6.55 -0.28
C MET A 1 -26.10 -5.31 0.58
N SER A 2 -25.68 -5.25 1.85
CA SER A 2 -26.03 -4.11 2.73
C SER A 2 -25.39 -2.78 2.27
N LYS A 3 -26.03 -1.65 2.56
CA LYS A 3 -25.47 -0.30 2.26
C LYS A 3 -24.10 -0.09 2.92
N SER A 4 -23.90 -0.60 4.14
CA SER A 4 -22.61 -0.49 4.84
C SER A 4 -21.48 -1.21 4.11
N LYS A 5 -21.73 -2.42 3.61
CA LYS A 5 -20.74 -3.19 2.84
C LYS A 5 -20.39 -2.50 1.52
N LEU A 6 -21.38 -1.91 0.85
CA LEU A 6 -21.15 -1.15 -0.38
C LEU A 6 -20.29 0.10 -0.13
N ASN A 7 -20.55 0.84 0.96
CA ASN A 7 -19.74 2.00 1.32
C ASN A 7 -18.29 1.62 1.62
N ARG A 8 -18.06 0.54 2.37
CA ARG A 8 -16.72 0.04 2.66
C ARG A 8 -15.94 -0.34 1.39
N ILE A 9 -16.60 -0.97 0.42
CA ILE A 9 -15.97 -1.29 -0.87
C ILE A 9 -15.55 -0.01 -1.60
N LYS A 10 -16.41 1.02 -1.63
CA LYS A 10 -16.08 2.31 -2.26
C LYS A 10 -14.91 3.01 -1.59
N GLU A 11 -14.84 2.98 -0.25
CA GLU A 11 -13.71 3.52 0.51
C GLU A 11 -12.40 2.84 0.13
N LEU A 12 -12.39 1.50 0.07
CA LEU A 12 -11.22 0.72 -0.32
C LEU A 12 -10.81 0.97 -1.78
N GLN A 13 -11.78 1.11 -2.69
CA GLN A 13 -11.52 1.46 -4.09
C GLN A 13 -10.87 2.85 -4.21
N LEU A 14 -11.37 3.83 -3.47
CA LEU A 14 -10.80 5.17 -3.45
C LEU A 14 -9.38 5.16 -2.88
N GLN A 15 -9.17 4.42 -1.78
CA GLN A 15 -7.84 4.26 -1.17
C GLN A 15 -6.85 3.62 -2.15
N ALA A 16 -7.25 2.55 -2.84
CA ALA A 16 -6.44 1.91 -3.86
C ALA A 16 -6.09 2.87 -5.02
N SER A 17 -7.02 3.73 -5.43
CA SER A 17 -6.75 4.75 -6.47
C SER A 17 -5.76 5.81 -6.03
N LYS A 18 -5.82 6.27 -4.76
CA LYS A 18 -4.82 7.17 -4.18
C LYS A 18 -3.44 6.52 -4.16
N ILE A 19 -3.37 5.27 -3.70
CA ILE A 19 -2.13 4.49 -3.65
C ILE A 19 -1.56 4.29 -5.06
N ARG A 20 -2.38 3.96 -6.07
CA ARG A 20 -1.93 3.88 -7.48
C ARG A 20 -1.27 5.16 -7.96
N LYS A 21 -1.90 6.31 -7.70
CA LYS A 21 -1.35 7.62 -8.07
C LYS A 21 0.01 7.82 -7.40
N ARG A 22 0.09 7.59 -6.08
CA ARG A 22 1.34 7.77 -5.32
C ARG A 22 2.45 6.84 -5.81
N THR A 23 2.14 5.57 -6.09
CA THR A 23 3.09 4.61 -6.68
C THR A 23 3.64 5.10 -8.02
N LEU A 24 2.80 5.66 -8.90
CA LEU A 24 3.26 6.24 -10.17
C LEU A 24 4.16 7.46 -9.98
N GLU A 25 3.82 8.35 -9.04
CA GLU A 25 4.63 9.52 -8.71
C GLU A 25 6.04 9.11 -8.25
N ILE A 26 6.14 8.11 -7.37
CA ILE A 26 7.42 7.61 -6.85
C ILE A 26 8.28 7.03 -7.97
N ILE A 27 7.71 6.17 -8.80
CA ILE A 27 8.43 5.56 -9.94
C ILE A 27 8.90 6.65 -10.92
N TYR A 28 8.04 7.65 -11.17
CA TYR A 28 8.38 8.76 -12.05
C TYR A 28 9.55 9.60 -11.51
N LEU A 29 9.50 9.97 -10.22
CA LEU A 29 10.55 10.76 -9.57
C LEU A 29 11.90 10.02 -9.55
N ALA A 30 11.88 8.72 -9.24
CA ALA A 30 13.07 7.87 -9.24
C ALA A 30 13.60 7.54 -10.64
N LYS A 31 12.84 7.82 -11.70
CA LYS A 31 13.16 7.47 -13.10
C LYS A 31 13.42 5.97 -13.31
N SER A 32 12.97 5.12 -12.38
CA SER A 32 13.21 3.68 -12.36
C SER A 32 12.15 2.99 -11.48
N GLY A 33 11.81 1.75 -11.82
CA GLY A 33 10.87 0.93 -11.06
C GLY A 33 10.06 -0.05 -11.91
N HIS A 34 9.19 -0.83 -11.27
CA HIS A 34 8.41 -1.89 -11.91
C HIS A 34 6.92 -1.56 -12.01
N THR A 35 6.55 -0.60 -12.87
CA THR A 35 5.19 -0.06 -12.99
C THR A 35 4.10 -1.13 -13.10
N GLY A 36 4.18 -2.02 -14.10
CA GLY A 36 3.14 -3.04 -14.32
C GLY A 36 2.96 -3.99 -13.13
N GLY A 37 4.09 -4.46 -12.59
CA GLY A 37 4.12 -5.31 -11.40
C GLY A 37 3.52 -4.60 -10.19
N SER A 38 3.89 -3.36 -9.93
CA SER A 38 3.43 -2.58 -8.78
C SER A 38 1.94 -2.28 -8.87
N LEU A 39 1.46 -1.80 -10.02
CA LEU A 39 0.03 -1.47 -10.19
C LEU A 39 -0.90 -2.69 -10.11
N SER A 40 -0.45 -3.87 -10.57
CA SER A 40 -1.26 -5.09 -10.58
C SER A 40 -1.72 -5.55 -9.19
N CYS A 41 -0.98 -5.22 -8.12
CA CYS A 41 -1.23 -5.77 -6.79
C CYS A 41 -1.87 -4.78 -5.79
N ILE A 42 -2.08 -3.52 -6.17
CA ILE A 42 -2.52 -2.48 -5.23
C ILE A 42 -3.89 -2.75 -4.60
N ASN A 43 -4.85 -3.32 -5.35
CA ASN A 43 -6.14 -3.70 -4.75
C ASN A 43 -5.99 -4.73 -3.65
N ILE A 44 -5.16 -5.75 -3.87
CA ILE A 44 -4.90 -6.82 -2.90
C ILE A 44 -4.23 -6.24 -1.66
N LEU A 45 -3.16 -5.46 -1.84
CA LEU A 45 -2.46 -4.81 -0.73
C LEU A 45 -3.38 -3.87 0.06
N THR A 46 -4.20 -3.09 -0.63
CA THR A 46 -5.14 -2.17 0.03
C THR A 46 -6.14 -2.94 0.89
N VAL A 47 -6.72 -4.02 0.37
CA VAL A 47 -7.64 -4.84 1.16
C VAL A 47 -6.93 -5.52 2.34
N LEU A 48 -5.70 -6.01 2.14
CA LEU A 48 -4.92 -6.60 3.22
C LEU A 48 -4.65 -5.61 4.35
N TYR A 49 -4.08 -4.44 4.05
CA TYR A 49 -3.64 -3.48 5.06
C TYR A 49 -4.78 -2.67 5.70
N PHE A 50 -5.87 -2.42 4.97
CA PHE A 50 -6.96 -1.55 5.44
C PHE A 50 -8.22 -2.32 5.82
N HIS A 51 -8.24 -3.65 5.73
CA HIS A 51 -9.44 -4.42 6.08
C HIS A 51 -9.18 -5.80 6.69
N VAL A 52 -8.26 -6.59 6.12
CA VAL A 52 -8.12 -8.01 6.49
C VAL A 52 -7.13 -8.22 7.64
N MET A 53 -5.95 -7.60 7.56
CA MET A 53 -4.86 -7.87 8.49
C MET A 53 -5.05 -7.16 9.83
N LYS A 54 -4.76 -7.88 10.91
CA LYS A 54 -4.61 -7.34 12.26
C LYS A 54 -3.22 -6.71 12.41
N ILE A 55 -3.13 -5.41 12.17
CA ILE A 55 -1.89 -4.63 12.22
C ILE A 55 -2.08 -3.30 12.95
N ASP A 56 -1.00 -2.75 13.50
CA ASP A 56 -0.98 -1.43 14.14
C ASP A 56 0.27 -0.65 13.68
N PRO A 57 0.14 0.45 12.92
CA PRO A 57 1.27 1.26 12.48
C PRO A 57 2.07 1.87 13.65
N ARG A 58 1.42 2.10 14.80
CA ARG A 58 2.08 2.66 15.99
C ARG A 58 2.85 1.61 16.78
N ASN A 59 2.57 0.32 16.55
CA ASN A 59 3.29 -0.79 17.13
C ASN A 59 3.54 -1.90 16.10
N PRO A 60 4.43 -1.65 15.11
CA PRO A 60 4.66 -2.56 13.99
C PRO A 60 5.35 -3.88 14.40
N LYS A 61 5.85 -3.97 15.65
CA LYS A 61 6.52 -5.14 16.20
C LYS A 61 5.61 -6.00 17.09
N LYS A 62 4.32 -5.70 17.16
CA LYS A 62 3.36 -6.48 17.94
C LYS A 62 3.45 -7.96 17.59
N GLU A 63 3.55 -8.81 18.62
CA GLU A 63 3.86 -10.24 18.48
C GLU A 63 2.76 -10.98 17.70
N ASP A 64 1.51 -10.66 18.01
CA ASP A 64 0.29 -11.28 17.49
C ASP A 64 -0.27 -10.62 16.22
N ARG A 65 0.51 -9.76 15.56
CA ARG A 65 0.08 -9.13 14.30
C ARG A 65 0.17 -10.13 13.14
N ASP A 66 -0.68 -9.92 12.15
CA ASP A 66 -0.53 -10.60 10.87
C ASP A 66 0.73 -10.11 10.15
N ARG A 67 1.39 -11.01 9.42
CA ARG A 67 2.63 -10.72 8.69
C ARG A 67 2.40 -10.85 7.20
N PHE A 68 2.85 -9.85 6.45
CA PHE A 68 2.86 -9.86 4.99
C PHE A 68 4.30 -9.93 4.49
N VAL A 69 4.54 -10.80 3.51
CA VAL A 69 5.84 -10.94 2.85
C VAL A 69 5.67 -10.69 1.35
N MET A 70 6.34 -9.66 0.83
CA MET A 70 6.33 -9.35 -0.59
C MET A 70 7.34 -10.23 -1.33
N SER A 71 6.94 -11.45 -1.68
CA SER A 71 7.81 -12.37 -2.45
C SER A 71 8.16 -11.81 -3.84
N LYS A 72 7.22 -11.11 -4.49
CA LYS A 72 7.47 -10.34 -5.72
C LYS A 72 8.18 -9.01 -5.42
N GLY A 73 9.37 -9.10 -4.84
CA GLY A 73 10.13 -7.95 -4.30
C GLY A 73 10.42 -6.85 -5.31
N HIS A 74 10.42 -7.14 -6.61
CA HIS A 74 10.56 -6.13 -7.65
C HIS A 74 9.40 -5.11 -7.68
N SER A 75 8.22 -5.43 -7.13
CA SER A 75 7.07 -4.51 -7.06
C SER A 75 6.97 -3.75 -5.74
N VAL A 76 8.11 -3.38 -5.16
CA VAL A 76 8.19 -2.81 -3.81
C VAL A 76 7.57 -1.42 -3.71
N GLU A 77 7.49 -0.67 -4.82
CA GLU A 77 6.95 0.69 -4.86
C GLU A 77 5.48 0.72 -4.42
N ALA A 78 4.71 -0.32 -4.79
CA ALA A 78 3.35 -0.48 -4.31
C ALA A 78 3.29 -0.75 -2.79
N LEU A 79 4.20 -1.56 -2.26
CA LEU A 79 4.26 -1.84 -0.82
C LEU A 79 4.61 -0.59 -0.03
N TYR A 80 5.61 0.19 -0.46
CA TYR A 80 6.00 1.42 0.23
C TYR A 80 4.86 2.44 0.23
N ALA A 81 4.17 2.64 -0.90
CA ALA A 81 3.01 3.53 -0.96
C ALA A 81 1.86 3.07 -0.03
N VAL A 82 1.63 1.77 0.10
CA VAL A 82 0.65 1.21 1.04
C VAL A 82 1.06 1.44 2.49
N LEU A 83 2.34 1.20 2.83
CA LEU A 83 2.86 1.39 4.19
C LEU A 83 2.79 2.86 4.61
N ALA A 84 3.16 3.78 3.73
CA ALA A 84 3.02 5.21 3.98
C ALA A 84 1.55 5.60 4.18
N SER A 85 0.67 5.14 3.28
CA SER A 85 -0.76 5.41 3.37
C SER A 85 -1.42 4.81 4.62
N ALA A 86 -0.89 3.71 5.15
CA ALA A 86 -1.32 3.08 6.39
C ALA A 86 -0.62 3.65 7.64
N GLY A 87 0.30 4.61 7.50
CA GLY A 87 0.98 5.28 8.60
C GLY A 87 2.16 4.52 9.22
N PHE A 88 2.66 3.47 8.56
CA PHE A 88 3.85 2.72 9.03
C PHE A 88 5.16 3.46 8.81
N ILE A 89 5.20 4.31 7.78
CA ILE A 89 6.35 5.13 7.41
C ILE A 89 5.84 6.52 7.04
N ASP A 90 6.70 7.52 7.14
CA ASP A 90 6.37 8.88 6.70
C ASP A 90 6.29 8.92 5.16
N ASP A 91 5.34 9.69 4.62
CA ASP A 91 5.15 9.81 3.16
C ASP A 91 6.35 10.50 2.49
N SER A 92 7.08 11.36 3.19
CA SER A 92 8.28 12.01 2.67
C SER A 92 9.41 11.02 2.35
N LEU A 93 9.47 9.86 3.02
CA LEU A 93 10.44 8.81 2.69
C LEU A 93 10.25 8.25 1.27
N LEU A 94 9.05 8.40 0.70
CA LEU A 94 8.79 7.97 -0.67
C LEU A 94 9.47 8.87 -1.70
N GLU A 95 9.81 10.11 -1.34
CA GLU A 95 10.51 11.05 -2.22
C GLU A 95 12.00 10.68 -2.37
N THR A 96 12.54 9.87 -1.46
CA THR A 96 13.93 9.41 -1.50
C THR A 96 14.09 8.02 -2.14
N TYR A 97 13.05 7.50 -2.79
CA TYR A 97 13.11 6.19 -3.43
C TYR A 97 14.12 6.15 -4.58
N GLY A 98 15.00 5.15 -4.60
CA GLY A 98 16.00 4.96 -5.66
C GLY A 98 17.12 6.00 -5.69
N SER A 99 17.22 6.84 -4.65
CA SER A 99 18.28 7.84 -4.46
C SER A 99 19.49 7.27 -3.73
#